data_AF-A0A977KT45-F1
#
_entry.id   AF-A0A977KT45-F1
#
_cell.length_a   1.000
_cell.length_b   1.000
_cell.length_c   1.000
_cell.angle_alpha   90.00
_cell.angle_beta   90.00
_cell.angle_gamma   90.00
#
_symmetry.space_group_name_H-M   'P 1'
#
loop_
_entity.id
_entity.type
_entity.pdbx_description
1 polymer ?
#
loop_
_entity_poly.entity_id
_entity_poly.type
_entity_poly.pdbx_seq_one_letter_code
_entity_poly.pdbx_strand_id
1 'polypeptide(L)'
;MPQITLDLPLPILNALTTYTQEQQTSSADTVQTALESFLIAKGYLTKPRKTFHLDPAPIGSGYNDTAINHDVVLNEFILSQKLNQTES
;
A
#
# COMPACT_ATOMS: atom_id res chain seq x y z
N MET A 1 14.86 -20.50 -16.56
CA MET A 1 13.45 -20.09 -16.69
C MET A 1 13.06 -20.13 -18.16
N PRO A 2 11.81 -20.43 -18.52
CA PRO A 2 11.37 -20.37 -19.92
C PRO A 2 11.52 -18.94 -20.46
N GLN A 3 12.00 -18.81 -21.70
CA GLN A 3 12.19 -17.52 -22.36
C GLN A 3 11.03 -17.29 -23.32
N ILE A 4 10.31 -16.19 -23.14
CA ILE A 4 9.14 -15.83 -23.95
C ILE A 4 9.51 -14.60 -24.78
N THR A 5 9.31 -14.66 -26.08
CA THR A 5 9.48 -13.52 -26.97
C THR A 5 8.13 -12.84 -27.16
N LEU A 6 8.02 -11.56 -26.79
CA LEU A 6 6.82 -10.75 -26.97
C LEU A 6 7.15 -9.57 -27.88
N ASP A 7 6.35 -9.36 -28.92
CA ASP A 7 6.52 -8.22 -29.79
C ASP A 7 5.83 -7.00 -29.17
N LEU A 8 6.61 -5.93 -28.95
CA LEU A 8 6.14 -4.71 -28.29
C LEU A 8 6.04 -3.58 -29.31
N PRO A 9 4.95 -2.79 -29.30
CA PRO A 9 4.85 -1.59 -30.11
C PRO A 9 6.02 -0.63 -29.83
N LEU A 10 6.55 -0.02 -30.89
CA LEU A 10 7.69 0.91 -30.82
C LEU A 10 7.54 2.02 -29.77
N PRO A 11 6.35 2.66 -29.57
CA PRO A 11 6.19 3.67 -28.53
C PRO A 11 6.42 3.13 -27.11
N ILE A 12 6.00 1.88 -26.85
CA ILE A 12 6.15 1.23 -25.55
C ILE A 12 7.61 0.87 -25.32
N LEU A 13 8.30 0.40 -26.37
CA LEU A 13 9.73 0.09 -26.31
C LEU A 13 10.54 1.35 -25.93
N ASN A 14 10.26 2.48 -26.57
CA ASN A 14 10.94 3.74 -26.27
C ASN A 14 10.69 4.16 -24.82
N ALA A 15 9.44 4.15 -24.36
CA ALA A 15 9.10 4.49 -22.98
C ALA A 15 9.78 3.56 -21.96
N LEU A 16 9.85 2.26 -22.25
CA LEU A 16 10.54 1.29 -21.42
C LEU A 16 12.04 1.57 -21.35
N THR A 17 12.67 1.88 -22.48
CA THR A 17 14.10 2.22 -22.51
C THR A 17 14.40 3.47 -21.69
N THR A 18 13.61 4.53 -21.83
CA THR A 18 13.74 5.75 -21.02
C THR A 18 13.59 5.45 -19.53
N TYR A 19 12.55 4.71 -19.14
CA TYR A 19 12.31 4.35 -17.74
C TYR A 19 13.47 3.53 -17.14
N THR A 20 13.96 2.53 -17.87
CA THR A 20 15.06 1.68 -17.39
C THR A 20 16.38 2.44 -17.24
N GLN A 21 16.61 3.44 -18.11
CA GLN A 21 17.76 4.35 -17.99
C GLN A 21 17.64 5.27 -16.78
N GLU A 22 16.47 5.87 -16.55
CA GLU A 22 16.24 6.79 -15.43
C GLU A 22 16.31 6.08 -14.07
N GLN A 23 15.70 4.90 -13.96
CA GLN A 23 15.61 4.15 -12.71
C GLN A 23 16.77 3.17 -12.49
N GLN A 24 17.66 3.01 -13.47
CA GLN A 24 18.77 2.04 -13.44
C GLN A 24 18.29 0.61 -13.12
N THR A 25 17.16 0.23 -13.72
CA THR A 25 16.52 -1.07 -13.52
C THR A 25 16.58 -1.91 -14.77
N SER A 26 16.50 -3.24 -14.61
CA SER A 26 16.42 -4.18 -15.73
C SER A 26 15.08 -4.04 -16.45
N SER A 27 15.12 -4.06 -17.79
CA SER A 27 13.91 -4.09 -18.63
C SER A 27 13.07 -5.34 -18.35
N ALA A 28 13.71 -6.47 -18.07
CA ALA A 28 13.03 -7.72 -17.78
C ALA A 28 12.24 -7.64 -16.46
N ASP A 29 12.87 -7.13 -15.40
CA ASP A 29 12.23 -7.00 -14.09
C ASP A 29 11.07 -5.98 -14.14
N THR A 30 11.25 -4.91 -14.90
CA THR A 30 10.21 -3.89 -15.11
C THR A 30 8.99 -4.48 -15.83
N VAL A 31 9.21 -5.22 -16.91
CA VAL A 31 8.13 -5.86 -17.67
C VAL A 31 7.44 -6.93 -16.83
N GLN A 32 8.20 -7.74 -16.08
CA GLN A 32 7.66 -8.72 -15.15
C GLN A 32 6.74 -8.04 -14.11
N THR A 33 7.24 -7.00 -13.44
CA THR A 33 6.47 -6.26 -12.42
C THR A 33 5.20 -5.65 -12.99
N ALA A 34 5.28 -5.10 -14.21
CA ALA A 34 4.13 -4.52 -14.90
C ALA A 34 3.06 -5.57 -15.23
N LEU A 35 3.48 -6.73 -15.75
CA LEU A 35 2.59 -7.86 -16.06
C LEU A 35 1.95 -8.45 -14.80
N GLU A 36 2.74 -8.67 -13.74
CA GLU A 36 2.23 -9.14 -12.45
C GLU A 36 1.18 -8.17 -11.89
N SER A 37 1.49 -6.87 -11.88
CA SER A 37 0.57 -5.84 -11.40
C SER A 37 -0.73 -5.80 -12.22
N PHE A 38 -0.62 -5.91 -13.54
CA PHE A 38 -1.77 -5.96 -14.44
C PHE A 38 -2.64 -7.20 -14.18
N LEU A 39 -2.04 -8.38 -14.08
CA LEU A 39 -2.76 -9.64 -13.85
C LEU A 39 -3.41 -9.68 -12.46
N ILE A 40 -2.77 -9.08 -11.44
CA ILE A 40 -3.37 -8.88 -10.11
C ILE A 40 -4.59 -7.97 -10.21
N ALA A 41 -4.47 -6.83 -10.89
CA ALA A 41 -5.59 -5.88 -11.04
C ALA A 41 -6.78 -6.49 -11.80
N LYS A 42 -6.52 -7.45 -12.69
CA LYS A 42 -7.55 -8.19 -13.42
C LYS A 42 -8.07 -9.43 -12.68
N GLY A 43 -7.50 -9.76 -11.53
CA GLY A 43 -7.90 -10.92 -10.71
C GLY A 43 -7.39 -12.27 -11.24
N TYR A 44 -6.52 -12.29 -12.24
CA TYR A 44 -5.90 -13.51 -12.77
C TYR A 44 -4.72 -14.00 -11.93
N LEU A 45 -4.11 -13.11 -11.15
CA LEU A 45 -3.03 -13.45 -10.24
C LEU A 45 -3.40 -12.99 -8.83
N THR A 46 -3.34 -13.89 -7.85
CA THR A 46 -3.62 -13.51 -6.46
C THR A 46 -2.42 -12.74 -5.91
N LYS A 47 -2.64 -11.50 -5.49
CA LYS A 47 -1.63 -10.76 -4.74
C LYS A 47 -1.22 -11.61 -3.52
N PRO A 48 0.08 -11.79 -3.22
CA PRO A 48 0.47 -12.44 -1.98
C PRO A 48 -0.22 -11.70 -0.84
N ARG A 49 -1.11 -12.41 -0.12
CA ARG A 49 -1.80 -11.84 1.04
C ARG A 49 -0.70 -11.42 2.00
N LYS A 50 -0.52 -10.11 2.18
CA LYS A 50 0.33 -9.59 3.23
C LYS A 50 -0.29 -10.08 4.53
N THR A 51 0.30 -11.11 5.13
CA THR A 51 -0.16 -11.65 6.40
C THR A 51 -0.08 -10.53 7.41
N PHE A 52 -1.23 -10.06 7.85
CA PHE A 52 -1.32 -9.11 8.93
C PHE A 52 -0.95 -9.87 10.21
N HIS A 53 0.30 -9.70 10.62
CA HIS A 53 0.80 -10.21 11.88
C HIS A 53 0.77 -9.04 12.87
N LEU A 54 -0.08 -9.17 13.89
CA LEU A 54 -0.01 -8.31 15.06
C LEU A 54 0.74 -9.08 16.13
N ASP A 55 1.91 -8.59 16.49
CA ASP A 55 2.56 -9.04 17.71
C ASP A 55 1.76 -8.47 18.89
N PRO A 56 1.26 -9.31 19.82
CA PRO A 56 0.59 -8.81 20.99
C PRO A 56 1.57 -7.98 21.83
N ALA A 57 1.09 -6.86 22.38
CA ALA A 57 1.88 -6.09 23.32
C ALA A 57 2.24 -6.96 24.54
N PRO A 58 3.47 -6.87 25.07
CA PRO A 58 3.91 -7.69 26.20
C PRO A 58 3.11 -7.45 27.49
N ILE A 59 2.39 -6.31 27.57
CA ILE A 59 1.51 -5.95 28.68
C ILE A 59 0.19 -5.48 28.06
N GLY A 60 -0.92 -6.12 28.46
CA GLY A 60 -2.27 -5.68 28.09
C GLY A 60 -2.63 -4.36 28.77
N SER A 61 -3.65 -3.65 28.29
CA SER A 61 -3.99 -2.32 28.80
C SER A 61 -4.41 -2.29 30.27
N GLY A 62 -4.70 -3.45 30.90
CA GLY A 62 -5.10 -3.55 32.30
C GLY A 62 -6.51 -3.06 32.61
N TYR A 63 -7.25 -2.61 31.59
CA TYR A 63 -8.64 -2.19 31.71
C TYR A 63 -9.60 -3.36 31.51
N ASN A 64 -10.63 -3.44 32.36
CA ASN A 64 -11.72 -4.43 32.23
C ASN A 64 -12.61 -4.17 31.00
N ASP A 65 -12.67 -2.91 30.55
CA ASP A 65 -13.35 -2.51 29.33
C ASP A 65 -12.34 -1.83 28.40
N THR A 66 -12.08 -2.46 27.26
CA THR A 66 -11.21 -1.93 26.20
C THR A 66 -12.00 -1.46 24.99
N ALA A 67 -13.33 -1.48 25.07
CA ALA A 67 -14.18 -0.95 24.01
C ALA A 67 -14.07 0.57 23.99
N ILE A 68 -13.66 1.11 22.85
CA ILE A 68 -13.66 2.55 22.63
C ILE A 68 -15.09 2.96 22.28
N ASN A 69 -15.72 3.76 23.13
CA ASN A 69 -16.95 4.44 22.76
C ASN A 69 -16.63 5.61 21.82
N HIS A 70 -16.78 5.37 20.52
CA HIS A 70 -16.44 6.33 19.47
C HIS A 70 -17.20 7.67 19.61
N ASP A 71 -18.45 7.65 20.07
CA ASP A 71 -19.25 8.87 20.20
C ASP A 71 -18.69 9.79 21.30
N VAL A 72 -18.27 9.19 22.43
CA VAL A 72 -17.67 9.91 23.55
C VAL A 72 -16.32 10.48 23.16
N VAL A 73 -15.46 9.69 22.52
CA VAL A 73 -14.12 10.13 22.09
C VAL A 73 -14.21 11.25 21.05
N LEU A 74 -15.14 11.17 20.10
CA LEU A 74 -15.35 12.22 19.12
C LEU A 74 -15.83 13.51 19.78
N ASN A 75 -16.73 13.42 20.75
CA ASN A 75 -17.23 14.60 21.47
C ASN A 75 -16.12 15.25 22.31
N GLU A 76 -15.30 14.47 23.02
CA GLU A 76 -14.14 14.97 23.78
C GLU A 76 -13.10 15.63 22.87
N PHE A 77 -12.84 15.06 21.70
CA PHE A 77 -11.94 15.64 20.71
C PHE A 77 -12.45 16.98 20.18
N ILE A 78 -13.74 17.06 19.82
CA ILE A 78 -14.38 18.30 19.34
C ILE A 78 -14.34 19.38 20.43
N LEU A 79 -14.64 19.04 21.68
CA LEU A 79 -14.60 19.97 22.80
C LEU A 79 -13.18 20.49 23.07
N SER A 80 -12.18 19.61 23.03
CA SER A 80 -10.77 19.98 23.22
C SER A 80 -10.28 20.93 22.13
N GLN A 81 -10.68 20.70 20.87
CA GLN A 81 -10.35 21.60 19.75
C GLN A 81 -11.03 22.96 19.89
N LYS A 82 -12.28 23.00 20.37
CA LYS A 82 -13.02 24.25 20.55
C LYS A 82 -12.43 25.13 21.65
N LEU A 83 -11.97 24.52 22.76
CA LEU A 83 -11.31 25.24 23.85
C LEU A 83 -9.99 25.87 23.39
N ASN A 84 -9.17 25.13 22.64
CA ASN A 84 -7.91 25.63 22.09
C ASN A 84 -8.06 26.79 21.08
N GLN A 85 -9.24 26.94 20.46
CA GLN A 85 -9.52 28.04 19.53
C GLN A 85 -10.05 29.31 20.21
N THR A 86 -10.44 29.23 21.50
CA THR A 86 -11.01 30.37 22.24
C THR A 86 -9.94 31.13 23.03
N GLU A 87 -8.72 30.58 23.12
CA GLU A 87 -7.57 31.15 23.85
C GLU A 87 -6.50 31.80 22.93
N SER A 88 -6.82 32.04 21.65
CA SER A 88 -6.00 32.82 20.69
C SER A 88 -6.71 34.09 20.25
#